data_AF-A0A6J0DTB5-F1
#
_entry.id   AF-A0A6J0DTB5-F1
#
_cell.length_a   1.000
_cell.length_b   1.000
_cell.length_c   1.000
_cell.angle_alpha   90.00
_cell.angle_beta   90.00
_cell.angle_gamma   90.00
#
_symmetry.space_group_name_H-M   'P 1'
#
loop_
_entity.id
_entity.type
_entity.pdbx_description
1 polymer ?
#
loop_
_entity_poly.entity_id
_entity_poly.type
_entity_poly.pdbx_seq_one_letter_code
_entity_poly.pdbx_strand_id
1 'polypeptide(L)'
;MGYAVAPHHSGVYPVHVQLYEAWKQVWNIRVTSTEEYPHLKPARYRRGFIHNGIMVLPRQTCGLFTHTIFYNEYPGGSSELDKIINGGELFLTVLLNPISIFMTHLSNYGNDRLGLYTFKHLVRFLHSWTNLRLQTLPPVQLAQKYFQIFSEEKDPLWQDPCEDKRHKDIWSKEKTCDRFPKLLIIGPQKTGTTALYLFLGMHPDLSSNYPSSETFEEIQFFNGHNYHKGIDWYMEFFPIPSNTTSDFYFEKSANYFDSEVAPRRAATLLPKAKILTILINPADRAYSWYQHQRAHDDPVALKYTFHEVITAGPDASSKLRALQNRCLVPGWYATHIERWLSAFHANQILVLDGKLLRTEPAKVMDTVQKFLGVTSTVDYHKTLAFDPKKGFWCQLLEGGKTKCLGKSKGRKYPEMDLDSRAFLKDYYRDHNIELSKLLYKMGQTLPTWLREDLQNTR
;
A
#
# COMPACT_ATOMS: atom_id res chain seq x y z
N MET A 1 -9.56 -21.84 -26.15
CA MET A 1 -8.39 -20.97 -25.93
C MET A 1 -8.67 -20.07 -24.73
N GLY A 2 -7.69 -19.83 -23.86
CA GLY A 2 -7.85 -18.99 -22.66
C GLY A 2 -6.59 -18.18 -22.37
N TYR A 3 -5.79 -17.92 -23.41
CA TYR A 3 -4.54 -17.18 -23.35
C TYR A 3 -4.50 -16.14 -24.47
N ALA A 4 -4.13 -14.91 -24.12
CA ALA A 4 -3.91 -13.81 -25.06
C ALA A 4 -2.85 -12.88 -24.49
N VAL A 5 -2.18 -12.10 -25.33
CA VAL A 5 -1.21 -11.07 -24.93
C VAL A 5 -1.46 -9.83 -25.78
N ALA A 6 -1.54 -8.67 -25.13
CA ALA A 6 -1.70 -7.41 -25.85
C ALA A 6 -0.39 -7.01 -26.56
N PRO A 7 -0.45 -6.34 -27.72
CA PRO A 7 0.73 -5.75 -28.35
C PRO A 7 1.48 -4.85 -27.36
N HIS A 8 2.82 -4.90 -27.41
CA HIS A 8 3.70 -4.13 -26.52
C HIS A 8 3.45 -4.34 -25.01
N HIS A 9 2.67 -5.35 -24.61
CA HIS A 9 2.23 -5.55 -23.22
C HIS A 9 1.43 -4.38 -22.63
N SER A 10 1.02 -3.44 -23.47
CA SER A 10 0.24 -2.28 -23.08
C SER A 10 -1.07 -2.72 -22.44
N GLY A 11 -1.37 -2.12 -21.28
CA GLY A 11 -2.54 -2.45 -20.47
C GLY A 11 -2.46 -3.79 -19.72
N VAL A 12 -1.46 -4.63 -19.97
CA VAL A 12 -1.21 -5.83 -19.13
C VAL A 12 -0.53 -5.42 -17.84
N TYR A 13 0.56 -4.65 -17.96
CA TYR A 13 1.20 -3.94 -16.86
C TYR A 13 1.93 -2.68 -17.39
N PRO A 14 1.66 -1.46 -16.88
CA PRO A 14 0.62 -1.13 -15.90
C PRO A 14 -0.78 -1.57 -16.36
N VAL A 15 -1.59 -2.00 -15.39
CA VAL A 15 -2.92 -2.58 -15.67
C VAL A 15 -3.85 -1.54 -16.26
N HIS A 16 -4.64 -1.96 -17.24
CA HIS A 16 -5.80 -1.23 -17.76
C HIS A 16 -7.06 -2.06 -17.53
N VAL A 17 -7.93 -1.63 -16.61
CA VAL A 17 -9.05 -2.46 -16.12
C VAL A 17 -9.97 -2.92 -17.25
N GLN A 18 -10.33 -2.03 -18.18
CA GLN A 18 -11.20 -2.36 -19.32
C GLN A 18 -10.62 -3.50 -20.19
N LEU A 19 -9.29 -3.63 -20.29
CA LEU A 19 -8.66 -4.73 -21.03
C LEU A 19 -8.93 -6.07 -20.34
N TYR A 20 -8.74 -6.14 -19.02
CA TYR A 20 -8.99 -7.35 -18.24
C TYR A 20 -10.47 -7.74 -18.23
N GLU A 21 -11.37 -6.77 -18.18
CA GLU A 21 -12.81 -6.99 -18.29
C GLU A 21 -13.19 -7.56 -19.67
N ALA A 22 -12.72 -6.94 -20.75
CA ALA A 22 -12.97 -7.43 -22.11
C ALA A 22 -12.38 -8.83 -22.33
N TRP A 23 -11.14 -9.06 -21.87
CA TRP A 23 -10.50 -10.38 -21.87
C TRP A 23 -11.33 -11.46 -21.19
N LYS A 24 -11.92 -11.15 -20.05
CA LYS A 24 -12.74 -12.09 -19.30
C LYS A 24 -14.11 -12.31 -19.96
N GLN A 25 -14.80 -11.23 -20.32
CA GLN A 25 -16.19 -11.28 -20.79
C GLN A 25 -16.32 -11.72 -22.25
N VAL A 26 -15.44 -11.22 -23.13
CA VAL A 26 -15.55 -11.44 -24.58
C VAL A 26 -14.82 -12.71 -25.01
N TRP A 27 -13.60 -12.92 -24.48
CA TRP A 27 -12.70 -13.98 -24.97
C TRP A 27 -12.44 -15.10 -23.96
N ASN A 28 -12.99 -15.01 -22.74
CA ASN A 28 -12.80 -15.98 -21.65
C ASN A 28 -11.31 -16.28 -21.39
N ILE A 29 -10.47 -15.23 -21.42
CA ILE A 29 -9.05 -15.32 -21.13
C ILE A 29 -8.86 -15.55 -19.63
N ARG A 30 -8.00 -16.51 -19.29
CA ARG A 30 -7.64 -16.87 -17.91
C ARG A 30 -6.15 -16.70 -17.63
N VAL A 31 -5.34 -16.63 -18.68
CA VAL A 31 -3.89 -16.46 -18.57
C VAL A 31 -3.41 -15.43 -19.58
N THR A 32 -2.43 -14.62 -19.19
CA THR A 32 -1.66 -13.78 -20.10
C THR A 32 -0.20 -13.77 -19.65
N SER A 33 0.65 -13.00 -20.31
CA SER A 33 2.03 -12.80 -19.88
C SER A 33 2.51 -11.38 -20.18
N THR A 34 3.46 -10.91 -19.37
CA THR A 34 4.10 -9.60 -19.55
C THR A 34 5.58 -9.69 -19.22
N GLU A 35 6.39 -8.90 -19.91
CA GLU A 35 7.79 -8.69 -19.55
C GLU A 35 7.99 -7.45 -18.67
N GLU A 36 6.95 -6.65 -18.47
CA GLU A 36 7.02 -5.33 -17.83
C GLU A 36 6.96 -5.38 -16.29
N TYR A 37 6.58 -6.52 -15.70
CA TYR A 37 6.26 -6.62 -14.27
C TYR A 37 7.34 -7.35 -13.44
N PRO A 38 7.76 -6.80 -12.29
CA PRO A 38 7.51 -5.43 -11.84
C PRO A 38 8.31 -4.40 -12.65
N HIS A 39 9.36 -4.84 -13.35
CA HIS A 39 10.16 -4.03 -14.27
C HIS A 39 10.66 -4.89 -15.44
N LEU A 40 10.97 -4.24 -16.56
CA LEU A 40 11.56 -4.92 -17.71
C LEU A 40 12.90 -5.59 -17.38
N LYS A 41 13.77 -4.92 -16.62
CA LYS A 41 15.11 -5.42 -16.29
C LYS A 41 15.37 -5.32 -14.78
N PRO A 42 16.16 -6.25 -14.22
CA PRO A 42 16.70 -7.46 -14.86
C PRO A 42 15.65 -8.59 -14.96
N ALA A 43 15.75 -9.43 -15.98
CA ALA A 43 14.76 -10.47 -16.29
C ALA A 43 14.49 -11.45 -15.12
N ARG A 44 15.53 -11.79 -14.33
CA ARG A 44 15.42 -12.65 -13.14
C ARG A 44 14.53 -12.11 -12.01
N TYR A 45 14.24 -10.81 -12.01
CA TYR A 45 13.35 -10.18 -11.04
C TYR A 45 11.93 -10.01 -11.56
N ARG A 46 11.63 -10.46 -12.79
CA ARG A 46 10.25 -10.50 -13.28
C ARG A 46 9.45 -11.50 -12.44
N ARG A 47 8.18 -11.18 -12.24
CA ARG A 47 7.27 -11.93 -11.36
C ARG A 47 5.94 -12.16 -12.06
N GLY A 48 5.15 -13.10 -11.56
CA GLY A 48 3.75 -13.23 -11.93
C GLY A 48 2.87 -12.37 -11.02
N PHE A 49 1.61 -12.21 -11.41
CA PHE A 49 0.55 -11.74 -10.52
C PHE A 49 -0.82 -12.20 -10.98
N ILE A 50 -1.83 -12.11 -10.11
CA ILE A 50 -3.22 -12.37 -10.48
C ILE A 50 -4.02 -11.08 -10.35
N HIS A 51 -4.73 -10.70 -11.42
CA HIS A 51 -5.62 -9.55 -11.41
C HIS A 51 -6.94 -9.87 -12.12
N ASN A 52 -8.07 -9.51 -11.51
CA ASN A 52 -9.43 -9.81 -11.99
C ASN A 52 -9.69 -11.29 -12.36
N GLY A 53 -8.96 -12.21 -11.71
CA GLY A 53 -9.03 -13.66 -11.98
C GLY A 53 -8.21 -14.12 -13.20
N ILE A 54 -7.44 -13.24 -13.82
CA ILE A 54 -6.49 -13.57 -14.90
C ILE A 54 -5.10 -13.73 -14.30
N MET A 55 -4.47 -14.87 -14.58
CA MET A 55 -3.09 -15.18 -14.19
C MET A 55 -2.11 -14.56 -15.18
N VAL A 56 -1.29 -13.63 -14.73
CA VAL A 56 -0.25 -12.96 -15.52
C VAL A 56 1.08 -13.61 -15.21
N LEU A 57 1.74 -14.18 -16.23
CA LEU A 57 3.03 -14.85 -16.06
C LEU A 57 4.21 -13.96 -16.49
N PRO A 58 5.39 -14.11 -15.84
CA PRO A 58 6.59 -13.36 -16.20
C PRO A 58 7.17 -13.88 -17.51
N ARG A 59 6.98 -13.12 -18.58
CA ARG A 59 7.54 -13.42 -19.89
C ARG A 59 9.02 -13.09 -19.93
N GLN A 60 9.81 -13.97 -20.54
CA GLN A 60 11.23 -13.82 -20.77
C GLN A 60 11.52 -13.36 -22.22
N THR A 61 12.65 -12.69 -22.42
CA THR A 61 13.12 -12.25 -23.74
C THR A 61 14.07 -13.27 -24.35
N CYS A 62 13.99 -13.47 -25.67
CA CYS A 62 14.83 -14.44 -26.39
C CYS A 62 15.85 -13.79 -27.35
N GLY A 63 15.97 -12.46 -27.34
CA GLY A 63 16.90 -11.73 -28.21
C GLY A 63 16.47 -11.62 -29.68
N LEU A 64 15.34 -12.19 -30.08
CA LEU A 64 14.83 -12.09 -31.44
C LEU A 64 13.91 -10.87 -31.61
N PHE A 65 14.16 -10.07 -32.65
CA PHE A 65 13.38 -8.88 -32.97
C PHE A 65 12.45 -9.14 -34.17
N THR A 66 11.38 -8.35 -34.27
CA THR A 66 10.40 -8.45 -35.37
C THR A 66 11.00 -8.34 -36.76
N HIS A 67 12.02 -7.50 -36.92
CA HIS A 67 12.66 -7.18 -38.20
C HIS A 67 13.84 -8.10 -38.53
N THR A 68 14.30 -8.92 -37.57
CA THR A 68 15.42 -9.83 -37.78
C THR A 68 14.91 -11.18 -38.29
N ILE A 69 15.08 -11.41 -39.59
CA ILE A 69 14.60 -12.63 -40.27
C ILE A 69 15.70 -13.42 -40.98
N PHE A 70 16.89 -12.83 -41.15
CA PHE A 70 18.08 -13.48 -41.67
C PHE A 70 19.17 -13.55 -40.61
N TYR A 71 19.92 -14.66 -40.60
CA TYR A 71 20.91 -14.96 -39.58
C TYR A 71 22.09 -13.97 -39.59
N ASN A 72 22.55 -13.62 -40.78
CA ASN A 72 23.68 -12.70 -40.97
C ASN A 72 23.31 -11.23 -40.73
N GLU A 73 22.03 -10.92 -40.63
CA GLU A 73 21.51 -9.57 -40.37
C GLU A 73 21.12 -9.36 -38.90
N TYR A 74 21.43 -10.33 -38.02
CA TYR A 74 21.19 -10.17 -36.60
C TYR A 74 21.94 -8.93 -36.08
N PRO A 75 21.32 -8.08 -35.22
CA PRO A 75 22.00 -6.91 -34.66
C PRO A 75 23.28 -7.30 -33.92
N GLY A 76 24.43 -6.80 -34.39
CA GLY A 76 25.76 -7.18 -33.88
C GLY A 76 26.39 -8.40 -34.56
N GLY A 77 25.74 -8.95 -35.58
CA GLY A 77 26.18 -10.12 -36.36
C GLY A 77 25.66 -11.45 -35.81
N SER A 78 25.74 -12.48 -36.65
CA SER A 78 25.33 -13.85 -36.32
C SER A 78 26.03 -14.43 -35.08
N SER A 79 27.30 -14.07 -34.87
CA SER A 79 28.07 -14.48 -33.69
C SER A 79 27.46 -14.00 -32.37
N GLU A 80 26.76 -12.85 -32.36
CA GLU A 80 26.13 -12.34 -31.14
C GLU A 80 24.88 -13.15 -30.78
N LEU A 81 24.09 -13.58 -31.78
CA LEU A 81 22.97 -14.51 -31.56
C LEU A 81 23.48 -15.83 -30.97
N ASP A 82 24.53 -16.40 -31.56
CA ASP A 82 25.16 -17.62 -31.08
C ASP A 82 25.69 -17.47 -29.65
N LYS A 83 26.28 -16.32 -29.31
CA LYS A 83 26.79 -16.04 -27.97
C LYS A 83 25.67 -15.98 -26.92
N ILE A 84 24.53 -15.38 -27.26
CA ILE A 84 23.37 -15.32 -26.37
C ILE A 84 22.82 -16.73 -26.08
N ILE A 85 22.86 -17.62 -27.07
CA ILE A 85 22.41 -19.01 -26.98
C ILE A 85 23.43 -19.89 -26.22
N ASN A 86 24.71 -19.80 -26.57
CA ASN A 86 25.77 -20.70 -26.14
C ASN A 86 26.44 -20.18 -24.86
N GLY A 87 25.72 -20.30 -23.73
CA GLY A 87 26.23 -19.88 -22.42
C GLY A 87 25.95 -18.42 -22.06
N GLY A 88 25.36 -17.64 -22.98
CA GLY A 88 24.98 -16.25 -22.76
C GLY A 88 23.64 -16.05 -22.06
N GLU A 89 23.05 -14.87 -22.26
CA GLU A 89 21.87 -14.40 -21.52
C GLU A 89 20.66 -15.33 -21.63
N LEU A 90 20.38 -15.89 -22.81
CA LEU A 90 19.22 -16.77 -23.00
C LEU A 90 19.42 -18.10 -22.29
N PHE A 91 20.63 -18.66 -22.34
CA PHE A 91 21.00 -19.84 -21.56
C PHE A 91 20.87 -19.58 -20.05
N LEU A 92 21.47 -18.49 -19.55
CA LEU A 92 21.39 -18.13 -18.14
C LEU A 92 19.95 -17.89 -17.67
N THR A 93 19.11 -17.33 -18.54
CA THR A 93 17.68 -17.12 -18.26
C THR A 93 16.98 -18.46 -18.02
N VAL A 94 17.20 -19.47 -18.86
CA VAL A 94 16.59 -20.80 -18.65
C VAL A 94 17.21 -21.52 -17.45
N LEU A 95 18.51 -21.36 -17.22
CA LEU A 95 19.21 -21.99 -16.11
C LEU A 95 18.74 -21.48 -14.74
N LEU A 96 18.48 -20.17 -14.64
CA LEU A 96 18.16 -19.50 -13.37
C LEU A 96 16.67 -19.40 -13.07
N ASN A 97 15.79 -19.65 -14.05
CA ASN A 97 14.34 -19.55 -13.88
C ASN A 97 13.68 -20.93 -13.94
N PRO A 98 13.03 -21.41 -12.86
CA PRO A 98 12.32 -22.69 -12.85
C PRO A 98 11.21 -22.80 -13.91
N ILE A 99 10.61 -21.66 -14.26
CA ILE A 99 9.61 -21.55 -15.32
C ILE A 99 10.06 -20.43 -16.26
N SER A 100 10.15 -20.75 -17.54
CA SER A 100 10.49 -19.80 -18.59
C SER A 100 9.41 -19.78 -19.66
N ILE A 101 8.95 -18.58 -20.01
CA ILE A 101 7.90 -18.36 -21.02
C ILE A 101 8.47 -17.41 -22.04
N PHE A 102 8.58 -17.87 -23.27
CA PHE A 102 9.11 -17.06 -24.38
C PHE A 102 8.00 -16.80 -25.39
N MET A 103 8.11 -15.66 -26.05
CA MET A 103 7.37 -15.33 -27.26
C MET A 103 8.39 -14.90 -28.31
N THR A 104 8.15 -15.31 -29.56
CA THR A 104 8.82 -14.80 -30.75
C THR A 104 7.78 -14.28 -31.72
N HIS A 105 8.22 -13.58 -32.77
CA HIS A 105 7.33 -13.04 -33.78
C HIS A 105 7.13 -14.02 -34.93
N LEU A 106 5.98 -13.92 -35.61
CA LEU A 106 5.69 -14.77 -36.78
C LEU A 106 6.79 -14.67 -37.84
N SER A 107 7.35 -13.48 -38.04
CA SER A 107 8.46 -13.23 -38.97
C SER A 107 9.71 -14.04 -38.64
N ASN A 108 9.97 -14.36 -37.36
CA ASN A 108 11.13 -15.18 -36.97
C ASN A 108 11.00 -16.66 -37.35
N TYR A 109 9.83 -17.09 -37.84
CA TYR A 109 9.63 -18.41 -38.42
C TYR A 109 9.65 -18.40 -39.96
N GLY A 110 9.84 -17.24 -40.58
CA GLY A 110 10.12 -17.10 -42.01
C GLY A 110 11.63 -17.21 -42.30
N ASN A 111 11.99 -17.25 -43.59
CA ASN A 111 13.37 -17.27 -44.11
C ASN A 111 14.30 -18.23 -43.36
N ASP A 112 15.31 -17.71 -42.64
CA ASP A 112 16.31 -18.50 -41.92
C ASP A 112 15.74 -19.17 -40.65
N ARG A 113 14.45 -18.96 -40.36
CA ARG A 113 13.73 -19.62 -39.26
C ARG A 113 14.44 -19.42 -37.91
N LEU A 114 14.86 -18.18 -37.65
CA LEU A 114 15.66 -17.82 -36.47
C LEU A 114 15.03 -18.25 -35.14
N GLY A 115 13.70 -18.28 -35.04
CA GLY A 115 13.00 -18.84 -33.87
C GLY A 115 13.36 -20.31 -33.63
N LEU A 116 13.28 -21.14 -34.67
CA LEU A 116 13.64 -22.56 -34.59
C LEU A 116 15.14 -22.76 -34.38
N TYR A 117 15.98 -21.98 -35.07
CA TYR A 117 17.43 -22.00 -34.88
C TYR A 117 17.79 -21.76 -33.40
N THR A 118 17.28 -20.65 -32.84
CA THR A 118 17.59 -20.20 -31.48
C THR A 118 17.23 -21.25 -30.43
N PHE A 119 15.98 -21.72 -30.42
CA PHE A 119 15.52 -22.66 -29.39
C PHE A 119 16.08 -24.07 -29.58
N LYS A 120 16.31 -24.52 -30.83
CA LYS A 120 16.95 -25.83 -31.07
C LYS A 120 18.38 -25.83 -30.55
N HIS A 121 19.15 -24.78 -30.82
CA HIS A 121 20.53 -24.68 -30.36
C HIS A 121 20.61 -24.47 -28.84
N LEU A 122 19.70 -23.67 -28.26
CA LEU A 122 19.58 -23.48 -26.83
C LEU A 122 19.33 -24.80 -26.09
N VAL A 123 18.35 -25.60 -26.55
CA VAL A 123 18.02 -26.89 -25.93
C VAL A 123 19.18 -27.87 -26.05
N ARG A 124 19.87 -27.92 -27.20
CA ARG A 124 21.08 -28.73 -27.36
C ARG A 124 22.17 -28.31 -26.39
N PHE A 125 22.43 -27.01 -26.26
CA PHE A 125 23.44 -26.49 -25.34
C PHE A 125 23.08 -26.81 -23.88
N LEU A 126 21.82 -26.61 -23.48
CA LEU A 126 21.34 -26.97 -22.14
C LEU A 126 21.55 -28.45 -21.83
N HIS A 127 21.25 -29.35 -22.76
CA HIS A 127 21.47 -30.79 -22.57
C HIS A 127 22.94 -31.19 -22.53
N SER A 128 23.81 -30.49 -23.26
CA SER A 128 25.24 -30.76 -23.23
C SER A 128 25.92 -30.31 -21.94
N TRP A 129 25.43 -29.23 -21.33
CA TRP A 129 26.12 -28.54 -20.23
C TRP A 129 25.38 -28.59 -18.89
N THR A 130 24.17 -29.15 -18.84
CA THR A 130 23.35 -29.23 -17.63
C THR A 130 22.61 -30.55 -17.54
N ASN A 131 22.17 -30.91 -16.33
CA ASN A 131 21.30 -32.06 -16.09
C ASN A 131 19.80 -31.67 -16.05
N LEU A 132 19.44 -30.50 -16.61
CA LEU A 132 18.07 -30.01 -16.56
C LEU A 132 17.14 -30.89 -17.41
N ARG A 133 15.99 -31.25 -16.82
CA ARG A 133 14.91 -31.95 -17.50
C ARG A 133 13.83 -30.95 -17.87
N LEU A 134 13.80 -30.56 -19.15
CA LEU A 134 12.82 -29.62 -19.66
C LEU A 134 11.46 -30.31 -19.85
N GLN A 135 10.40 -29.66 -19.41
CA GLN A 135 9.01 -30.08 -19.60
C GLN A 135 8.20 -28.90 -20.11
N THR A 136 7.14 -29.18 -20.86
CA THR A 136 6.22 -28.16 -21.36
C THR A 136 4.82 -28.45 -20.84
N LEU A 137 4.08 -27.38 -20.54
CA LEU A 137 2.68 -27.44 -20.12
C LEU A 137 1.87 -26.47 -20.98
N PRO A 138 0.59 -26.78 -21.27
CA PRO A 138 -0.34 -25.82 -21.84
C PRO A 138 -0.45 -24.55 -20.97
N PRO A 139 -0.71 -23.35 -21.53
CA PRO A 139 -0.62 -22.08 -20.81
C PRO A 139 -1.38 -22.03 -19.48
N VAL A 140 -2.60 -22.58 -19.41
CA VAL A 140 -3.41 -22.61 -18.18
C VAL A 140 -2.79 -23.48 -17.10
N GLN A 141 -2.29 -24.67 -17.47
CA GLN A 141 -1.65 -25.58 -16.53
C GLN A 141 -0.30 -25.03 -16.07
N LEU A 142 0.45 -24.39 -16.99
CA LEU A 142 1.70 -23.71 -16.65
C LEU A 142 1.47 -22.57 -15.65
N ALA A 143 0.40 -21.79 -15.84
CA ALA A 143 0.05 -20.71 -14.92
C ALA A 143 -0.31 -21.23 -13.52
N GLN A 144 -1.12 -22.29 -13.47
CA GLN A 144 -1.45 -22.96 -12.21
C GLN A 144 -0.19 -23.49 -11.52
N LYS A 145 0.73 -24.11 -12.27
CA LYS A 145 2.01 -24.59 -11.75
C LYS A 145 2.89 -23.45 -11.24
N TYR A 146 2.92 -22.32 -11.94
CA TYR A 146 3.65 -21.12 -11.51
C TYR A 146 3.21 -20.65 -10.14
N PHE A 147 1.91 -20.39 -9.95
CA PHE A 147 1.37 -19.91 -8.67
C PHE A 147 1.25 -21.00 -7.58
N GLN A 148 1.52 -22.26 -7.91
CA GLN A 148 1.78 -23.31 -6.92
C GLN A 148 3.21 -23.22 -6.37
N ILE A 149 4.18 -22.88 -7.21
CA ILE A 149 5.59 -22.72 -6.81
C ILE A 149 5.80 -21.37 -6.11
N PHE A 150 5.25 -20.29 -6.68
CA PHE A 150 5.39 -18.91 -6.23
C PHE A 150 4.05 -18.40 -5.68
N SER A 151 3.64 -18.96 -4.53
CA SER A 151 2.32 -18.69 -3.95
C SER A 151 2.14 -17.24 -3.48
N GLU A 152 3.23 -16.61 -3.06
CA GLU A 152 3.36 -15.23 -2.60
C GLU A 152 3.24 -14.20 -3.74
N GLU A 153 3.44 -14.63 -4.98
CA GLU A 153 3.34 -13.76 -6.16
C GLU A 153 1.90 -13.64 -6.69
N LYS A 154 0.93 -14.33 -6.09
CA LYS A 154 -0.47 -14.20 -6.50
C LYS A 154 -0.97 -12.78 -6.31
N ASP A 155 -0.57 -12.15 -5.21
CA ASP A 155 -0.95 -10.78 -4.89
C ASP A 155 -0.06 -9.81 -5.69
N PRO A 156 -0.67 -8.90 -6.47
CA PRO A 156 0.11 -7.91 -7.20
C PRO A 156 0.83 -6.98 -6.23
N LEU A 157 1.83 -6.28 -6.74
CA LEU A 157 2.52 -5.18 -6.06
C LEU A 157 2.63 -4.03 -7.05
N TRP A 158 1.66 -3.14 -6.98
CA TRP A 158 1.51 -1.98 -7.87
C TRP A 158 2.68 -1.02 -7.70
N GLN A 159 3.53 -0.91 -8.72
CA GLN A 159 4.61 0.07 -8.81
C GLN A 159 4.05 1.43 -9.23
N ASP A 160 4.78 2.50 -8.90
CA ASP A 160 4.57 3.82 -9.48
C ASP A 160 4.83 3.79 -11.00
N PRO A 161 3.80 3.93 -11.85
CA PRO A 161 3.97 3.90 -13.31
C PRO A 161 4.82 5.05 -13.85
N CYS A 162 5.04 6.12 -13.07
CA CYS A 162 5.81 7.29 -13.49
C CYS A 162 7.30 7.22 -13.19
N GLU A 163 7.74 6.34 -12.30
CA GLU A 163 9.17 6.16 -12.02
C GLU A 163 9.86 5.34 -13.12
N ASP A 164 9.12 4.55 -13.89
CA ASP A 164 9.61 3.79 -15.04
C ASP A 164 9.15 4.44 -16.35
N LYS A 165 10.10 4.98 -17.12
CA LYS A 165 9.83 5.64 -18.41
C LYS A 165 9.02 4.74 -19.35
N ARG A 166 9.33 3.44 -19.39
CA ARG A 166 8.65 2.51 -20.30
C ARG A 166 7.21 2.25 -19.86
N HIS A 167 6.97 2.13 -18.55
CA HIS A 167 5.61 2.01 -18.02
C HIS A 167 4.80 3.26 -18.33
N LYS A 168 5.38 4.45 -18.13
CA LYS A 168 4.74 5.73 -18.46
C LYS A 168 4.38 5.83 -19.95
N ASP A 169 5.28 5.43 -20.85
CA ASP A 169 5.07 5.49 -22.30
C ASP A 169 3.92 4.58 -22.80
N ILE A 170 3.67 3.46 -22.10
CA ILE A 170 2.60 2.50 -22.44
C ILE A 170 1.34 2.66 -21.57
N TRP A 171 1.35 3.57 -20.60
CA TRP A 171 0.19 3.87 -19.77
C TRP A 171 -0.81 4.76 -20.53
N SER A 172 -2.06 4.80 -20.08
CA SER A 172 -3.07 5.63 -20.75
C SER A 172 -2.71 7.11 -20.62
N LYS A 173 -2.78 7.86 -21.73
CA LYS A 173 -2.52 9.31 -21.76
C LYS A 173 -3.49 10.13 -20.91
N GLU A 174 -4.65 9.56 -20.60
CA GLU A 174 -5.66 10.18 -19.73
C GLU A 174 -5.29 10.07 -18.23
N LYS A 175 -4.27 9.28 -17.90
CA LYS A 175 -3.82 9.06 -16.53
C LYS A 175 -2.57 9.88 -16.25
N THR A 176 -2.50 10.45 -15.05
CA THR A 176 -1.34 11.19 -14.55
C THR A 176 -1.04 10.78 -13.12
N CYS A 177 0.25 10.75 -12.76
CA CYS A 177 0.69 10.49 -11.40
C CYS A 177 0.48 11.70 -10.47
N ASP A 178 0.18 12.88 -11.02
CA ASP A 178 -0.19 14.05 -10.21
C ASP A 178 -1.49 13.81 -9.42
N ARG A 179 -2.28 12.81 -9.84
CA ARG A 179 -3.51 12.37 -9.17
C ARG A 179 -3.25 11.51 -7.93
N PHE A 180 -2.03 11.07 -7.67
CA PHE A 180 -1.71 10.29 -6.48
C PHE A 180 -1.60 11.16 -5.22
N PRO A 181 -1.98 10.63 -4.04
CA PRO A 181 -1.78 11.33 -2.79
C PRO A 181 -0.31 11.44 -2.44
N LYS A 182 0.08 12.65 -2.02
CA LYS A 182 1.42 12.98 -1.53
C LYS A 182 1.53 12.78 -0.02
N LEU A 183 0.40 12.61 0.69
CA LEU A 183 0.33 12.33 2.12
C LEU A 183 -0.62 11.17 2.43
N LEU A 184 -0.17 10.25 3.28
CA LEU A 184 -0.99 9.20 3.88
C LEU A 184 -1.11 9.40 5.40
N ILE A 185 -2.33 9.58 5.89
CA ILE A 185 -2.64 9.59 7.33
C ILE A 185 -3.00 8.16 7.73
N ILE A 186 -2.04 7.45 8.31
CA ILE A 186 -2.11 5.99 8.42
C ILE A 186 -2.86 5.47 9.65
N GLY A 187 -3.18 6.33 10.62
CA GLY A 187 -3.83 5.91 11.87
C GLY A 187 -3.02 6.23 13.12
N PRO A 188 -3.11 5.38 14.16
CA PRO A 188 -4.09 4.30 14.31
C PRO A 188 -5.54 4.79 14.49
N GLN A 189 -6.47 3.84 14.59
CA GLN A 189 -7.85 4.15 14.92
C GLN A 189 -7.96 4.79 16.31
N LYS A 190 -8.95 5.68 16.47
CA LYS A 190 -9.33 6.34 17.73
C LYS A 190 -8.36 7.38 18.28
N THR A 191 -7.41 7.86 17.49
CA THR A 191 -6.40 8.85 17.92
C THR A 191 -6.69 10.29 17.47
N GLY A 192 -7.80 10.53 16.77
CA GLY A 192 -8.17 11.86 16.27
C GLY A 192 -7.96 12.04 14.76
N THR A 193 -7.71 10.98 14.02
CA THR A 193 -7.44 11.04 12.56
C THR A 193 -8.52 11.76 11.75
N THR A 194 -9.81 11.61 12.07
CA THR A 194 -10.87 12.37 11.36
C THR A 194 -10.81 13.87 11.66
N ALA A 195 -10.39 14.28 12.87
CA ALA A 195 -10.22 15.70 13.18
C ALA A 195 -9.09 16.30 12.35
N LEU A 196 -7.94 15.61 12.33
CA LEU A 196 -6.79 16.02 11.51
C LEU A 196 -7.16 16.09 10.01
N TYR A 197 -7.84 15.07 9.50
CA TYR A 197 -8.31 15.02 8.11
C TYR A 197 -9.17 16.24 7.76
N LEU A 198 -10.12 16.60 8.63
CA LEU A 198 -10.96 17.79 8.40
C LEU A 198 -10.17 19.09 8.49
N PHE A 199 -9.27 19.24 9.47
CA PHE A 199 -8.47 20.45 9.61
C PHE A 199 -7.51 20.64 8.43
N LEU A 200 -6.90 19.57 7.91
CA LEU A 200 -6.08 19.63 6.70
C LEU A 200 -6.90 20.03 5.47
N GLY A 201 -8.12 19.50 5.33
CA GLY A 201 -9.03 19.87 4.23
C GLY A 201 -9.53 21.32 4.27
N MET A 202 -9.22 22.09 5.32
CA MET A 202 -9.48 23.54 5.35
C MET A 202 -8.37 24.35 4.67
N HIS A 203 -7.22 23.74 4.39
CA HIS A 203 -6.09 24.42 3.76
C HIS A 203 -6.33 24.53 2.24
N PRO A 204 -6.19 25.72 1.61
CA PRO A 204 -6.53 25.90 0.20
C PRO A 204 -5.66 25.04 -0.74
N ASP A 205 -4.38 24.85 -0.41
CA ASP A 205 -3.45 24.05 -1.23
C ASP A 205 -3.54 22.54 -0.98
N LEU A 206 -4.36 22.07 -0.04
CA LEU A 206 -4.49 20.64 0.30
C LEU A 206 -5.88 20.13 -0.04
N SER A 207 -5.95 19.04 -0.80
CA SER A 207 -7.22 18.43 -1.20
C SER A 207 -7.30 17.00 -0.70
N SER A 208 -8.41 16.65 -0.04
CA SER A 208 -8.67 15.29 0.38
C SER A 208 -9.28 14.46 -0.74
N ASN A 209 -9.37 13.15 -0.54
CA ASN A 209 -10.14 12.26 -1.40
C ASN A 209 -11.66 12.52 -1.33
N TYR A 210 -12.37 12.07 -2.37
CA TYR A 210 -13.81 11.90 -2.34
C TYR A 210 -14.20 10.78 -1.37
N PRO A 211 -15.37 10.88 -0.70
CA PRO A 211 -15.80 9.86 0.25
C PRO A 211 -16.23 8.58 -0.47
N SER A 212 -15.91 7.44 0.15
CA SER A 212 -16.43 6.12 -0.20
C SER A 212 -17.82 5.91 0.41
N SER A 213 -18.72 5.25 -0.31
CA SER A 213 -20.03 4.84 0.21
C SER A 213 -19.94 3.77 1.30
N GLU A 214 -18.86 2.97 1.31
CA GLU A 214 -18.65 1.87 2.26
C GLU A 214 -17.78 2.28 3.45
N THR A 215 -16.76 3.10 3.19
CA THR A 215 -15.70 3.43 4.16
C THR A 215 -15.64 4.92 4.51
N PHE A 216 -16.62 5.71 4.08
CA PHE A 216 -16.78 7.13 4.37
C PHE A 216 -15.54 7.94 3.97
N GLU A 217 -14.92 8.67 4.91
CA GLU A 217 -13.70 9.44 4.64
C GLU A 217 -12.47 8.57 4.29
N GLU A 218 -12.49 7.27 4.60
CA GLU A 218 -11.35 6.37 4.37
C GLU A 218 -11.44 5.66 3.01
N ILE A 219 -10.30 5.44 2.37
CA ILE A 219 -10.23 4.65 1.12
C ILE A 219 -9.98 3.17 1.43
N GLN A 220 -9.12 2.89 2.42
CA GLN A 220 -8.74 1.53 2.82
C GLN A 220 -8.22 0.69 1.64
N PHE A 221 -7.35 1.27 0.82
CA PHE A 221 -6.77 0.62 -0.35
C PHE A 221 -5.67 -0.37 0.04
N PHE A 222 -4.66 0.07 0.80
CA PHE A 222 -3.44 -0.73 1.02
C PHE A 222 -3.58 -1.87 2.03
N ASN A 223 -4.58 -1.84 2.93
CA ASN A 223 -4.69 -2.77 4.06
C ASN A 223 -5.40 -4.09 3.76
N GLY A 224 -6.13 -4.22 2.64
CA GLY A 224 -7.03 -5.36 2.45
C GLY A 224 -7.45 -5.63 1.02
N HIS A 225 -8.71 -6.03 0.85
CA HIS A 225 -9.25 -6.53 -0.42
C HIS A 225 -9.34 -5.46 -1.52
N ASN A 226 -9.53 -4.19 -1.15
CA ASN A 226 -9.63 -3.08 -2.11
C ASN A 226 -8.35 -2.92 -2.95
N TYR A 227 -7.20 -3.34 -2.42
CA TYR A 227 -5.93 -3.32 -3.16
C TYR A 227 -5.99 -4.07 -4.50
N HIS A 228 -6.77 -5.16 -4.56
CA HIS A 228 -6.89 -6.00 -5.75
C HIS A 228 -7.77 -5.37 -6.84
N LYS A 229 -8.50 -4.29 -6.52
CA LYS A 229 -9.26 -3.50 -7.52
C LYS A 229 -8.34 -2.69 -8.45
N GLY A 230 -7.06 -2.56 -8.10
CA GLY A 230 -6.04 -1.96 -8.95
C GLY A 230 -5.86 -0.46 -8.76
N ILE A 231 -4.85 0.09 -9.44
CA ILE A 231 -4.45 1.50 -9.33
C ILE A 231 -5.56 2.44 -9.80
N ASP A 232 -6.29 2.07 -10.86
CA ASP A 232 -7.36 2.89 -11.45
C ASP A 232 -8.45 3.18 -10.42
N TRP A 233 -8.90 2.14 -9.71
CA TRP A 233 -9.86 2.26 -8.61
C TRP A 233 -9.36 3.20 -7.50
N TYR A 234 -8.07 3.16 -7.18
CA TYR A 234 -7.49 4.06 -6.18
C TYR A 234 -7.45 5.51 -6.65
N MET A 235 -7.08 5.74 -7.91
CA MET A 235 -7.01 7.07 -8.51
C MET A 235 -8.39 7.73 -8.60
N GLU A 236 -9.46 6.96 -8.80
CA GLU A 236 -10.84 7.47 -8.87
C GLU A 236 -11.28 8.29 -7.66
N PHE A 237 -10.68 8.05 -6.49
CA PHE A 237 -10.96 8.79 -5.26
C PHE A 237 -10.37 10.20 -5.23
N PHE A 238 -9.44 10.52 -6.12
CA PHE A 238 -8.79 11.82 -6.15
C PHE A 238 -9.35 12.67 -7.29
N PRO A 239 -9.49 14.00 -7.09
CA PRO A 239 -9.86 14.92 -8.17
C PRO A 239 -8.92 14.77 -9.37
N ILE A 240 -9.42 15.11 -10.56
CA ILE A 240 -8.54 15.25 -11.72
C ILE A 240 -7.65 16.48 -11.47
N PRO A 241 -6.32 16.35 -11.58
CA PRO A 241 -5.42 17.49 -11.40
C PRO A 241 -5.83 18.65 -12.30
N SER A 242 -5.90 19.82 -11.70
CA SER A 242 -6.03 21.06 -12.45
C SER A 242 -4.73 21.33 -13.21
N ASN A 243 -4.76 22.20 -14.23
CA ASN A 243 -3.52 22.68 -14.88
C ASN A 243 -2.65 23.57 -13.94
N THR A 244 -2.96 23.65 -12.65
CA THR A 244 -2.15 24.39 -11.67
C THR A 244 -1.23 23.44 -10.90
N THR A 245 0.02 23.86 -10.70
CA THR A 245 1.10 23.05 -10.13
C THR A 245 0.99 22.81 -8.61
N SER A 246 -0.12 23.25 -7.99
CA SER A 246 -0.34 23.27 -6.55
C SER A 246 -1.10 22.08 -6.00
N ASP A 247 -1.54 21.12 -6.82
CA ASP A 247 -2.38 20.02 -6.34
C ASP A 247 -1.60 19.09 -5.39
N PHE A 248 -1.97 19.13 -4.11
CA PHE A 248 -1.45 18.25 -3.06
C PHE A 248 -2.59 17.42 -2.48
N TYR A 249 -2.66 16.16 -2.90
CA TYR A 249 -3.67 15.25 -2.40
C TYR A 249 -3.23 14.49 -1.16
N PHE A 250 -4.19 14.19 -0.29
CA PHE A 250 -3.98 13.33 0.86
C PHE A 250 -5.17 12.39 1.09
N GLU A 251 -4.90 11.25 1.69
CA GLU A 251 -5.95 10.35 2.18
C GLU A 251 -5.70 9.95 3.64
N LYS A 252 -6.73 9.38 4.25
CA LYS A 252 -6.70 8.94 5.64
C LYS A 252 -7.37 7.59 5.77
N SER A 253 -6.61 6.57 6.15
CA SER A 253 -7.14 5.23 6.40
C SER A 253 -6.49 4.68 7.67
N ALA A 254 -7.23 4.69 8.79
CA ALA A 254 -6.63 4.42 10.09
C ALA A 254 -6.24 2.94 10.31
N ASN A 255 -6.70 2.05 9.42
CA ASN A 255 -6.34 0.64 9.34
C ASN A 255 -4.99 0.40 8.64
N TYR A 256 -4.32 1.44 8.13
CA TYR A 256 -2.99 1.28 7.54
C TYR A 256 -1.92 1.06 8.60
N PHE A 257 -2.03 1.72 9.75
CA PHE A 257 -1.02 1.71 10.81
C PHE A 257 -0.70 0.31 11.32
N ASP A 258 -1.72 -0.48 11.66
CA ASP A 258 -1.55 -1.83 12.21
C ASP A 258 -1.43 -2.93 11.14
N SER A 259 -1.69 -2.62 9.86
CA SER A 259 -1.60 -3.55 8.74
C SER A 259 -0.16 -4.00 8.46
N GLU A 260 0.01 -5.30 8.24
CA GLU A 260 1.32 -5.89 7.92
C GLU A 260 1.74 -5.64 6.47
N VAL A 261 0.78 -5.58 5.55
CA VAL A 261 1.04 -5.48 4.09
C VAL A 261 1.03 -4.03 3.60
N ALA A 262 0.36 -3.12 4.30
CA ALA A 262 0.18 -1.74 3.86
C ALA A 262 1.50 -0.97 3.64
N PRO A 263 2.52 -1.05 4.52
CA PRO A 263 3.77 -0.31 4.33
C PRO A 263 4.46 -0.63 3.00
N ARG A 264 4.63 -1.92 2.69
CA ARG A 264 5.26 -2.38 1.45
C ARG A 264 4.45 -1.99 0.22
N ARG A 265 3.12 -2.18 0.26
CA ARG A 265 2.24 -1.82 -0.85
C ARG A 265 2.22 -0.32 -1.11
N ALA A 266 2.17 0.49 -0.06
CA ALA A 266 2.20 1.94 -0.14
C ALA A 266 3.55 2.46 -0.67
N ALA A 267 4.67 1.97 -0.15
CA ALA A 267 6.01 2.40 -0.60
C ALA A 267 6.29 2.01 -2.06
N THR A 268 5.69 0.92 -2.53
CA THR A 268 5.87 0.48 -3.93
C THR A 268 5.12 1.39 -4.91
N LEU A 269 3.90 1.81 -4.57
CA LEU A 269 3.10 2.68 -5.42
C LEU A 269 3.43 4.17 -5.24
N LEU A 270 3.76 4.56 -4.01
CA LEU A 270 3.91 5.95 -3.57
C LEU A 270 5.24 6.16 -2.83
N PRO A 271 6.40 5.88 -3.46
CA PRO A 271 7.70 5.88 -2.78
C PRO A 271 8.05 7.25 -2.16
N LYS A 272 7.53 8.34 -2.74
CA LYS A 272 7.78 9.72 -2.32
C LYS A 272 6.73 10.27 -1.35
N ALA A 273 5.71 9.50 -0.99
CA ALA A 273 4.66 9.98 -0.09
C ALA A 273 5.22 10.30 1.30
N LYS A 274 4.61 11.30 1.92
CA LYS A 274 4.74 11.63 3.33
C LYS A 274 3.78 10.75 4.13
N ILE A 275 4.20 10.27 5.28
CA ILE A 275 3.46 9.40 6.18
C ILE A 275 3.21 10.14 7.49
N LEU A 276 1.97 10.13 7.95
CA LEU A 276 1.58 10.80 9.18
C LEU A 276 0.80 9.84 10.08
N THR A 277 1.25 9.70 11.32
CA THR A 277 0.56 8.92 12.37
C THR A 277 0.28 9.79 13.60
N ILE A 278 -0.77 9.48 14.36
CA ILE A 278 -1.21 10.25 15.53
C ILE A 278 -1.30 9.33 16.72
N LEU A 279 -0.59 9.61 17.81
CA LEU A 279 -0.57 8.75 18.99
C LEU A 279 -1.23 9.44 20.19
N ILE A 280 -2.11 8.72 20.90
CA ILE A 280 -2.59 9.07 22.24
C ILE A 280 -2.15 8.00 23.22
N ASN A 281 -2.42 8.15 24.52
CA ASN A 281 -2.14 7.09 25.48
C ASN A 281 -2.79 5.76 25.02
N PRO A 282 -2.02 4.65 24.92
CA PRO A 282 -2.51 3.39 24.34
C PRO A 282 -3.66 2.78 25.15
N ALA A 283 -3.73 3.03 26.46
CA ALA A 283 -4.86 2.61 27.29
C ALA A 283 -6.15 3.36 26.91
N ASP A 284 -6.09 4.69 26.77
CA ASP A 284 -7.24 5.49 26.35
C ASP A 284 -7.66 5.17 24.90
N ARG A 285 -6.70 4.84 24.03
CA ARG A 285 -6.97 4.36 22.66
C ARG A 285 -7.72 3.03 22.66
N ALA A 286 -7.28 2.07 23.48
CA ALA A 286 -7.94 0.77 23.64
C ALA A 286 -9.37 0.95 24.19
N TYR A 287 -9.53 1.78 25.22
CA TYR A 287 -10.84 2.09 25.79
C TYR A 287 -11.77 2.76 24.79
N SER A 288 -11.26 3.71 24.01
CA SER A 288 -12.05 4.36 22.94
C SER A 288 -12.47 3.38 21.83
N TRP A 289 -11.66 2.35 21.55
CA TRP A 289 -12.03 1.29 20.62
C TRP A 289 -13.13 0.40 21.20
N TYR A 290 -13.02 -0.03 22.45
CA TYR A 290 -14.09 -0.77 23.13
C TYR A 290 -15.43 0.00 23.13
N GLN A 291 -15.40 1.28 23.50
CA GLN A 291 -16.60 2.13 23.48
C GLN A 291 -17.14 2.36 22.07
N HIS A 292 -16.27 2.35 21.06
CA HIS A 292 -16.69 2.39 19.67
C HIS A 292 -17.47 1.13 19.26
N GLN A 293 -16.99 -0.05 19.66
CA GLN A 293 -17.67 -1.31 19.39
C GLN A 293 -19.02 -1.39 20.10
N ARG A 294 -19.10 -0.94 21.36
CA ARG A 294 -20.39 -0.83 22.08
C ARG A 294 -21.39 0.07 21.36
N ALA A 295 -20.93 1.20 20.82
CA ALA A 295 -21.79 2.14 20.09
C ALA A 295 -22.22 1.65 18.70
N HIS A 296 -21.68 0.52 18.22
CA HIS A 296 -22.11 -0.19 17.01
C HIS A 296 -22.74 -1.54 17.36
N ASP A 297 -23.24 -1.68 18.59
CA ASP A 297 -23.96 -2.85 19.07
C ASP A 297 -23.20 -4.18 18.92
N ASP A 298 -21.87 -4.14 19.06
CA ASP A 298 -21.04 -5.34 19.09
C ASP A 298 -21.46 -6.24 20.28
N PRO A 299 -21.92 -7.47 20.05
CA PRO A 299 -22.47 -8.32 21.11
C PRO A 299 -21.47 -8.66 22.21
N VAL A 300 -20.18 -8.74 21.86
CA VAL A 300 -19.11 -9.04 22.83
C VAL A 300 -18.84 -7.81 23.69
N ALA A 301 -18.71 -6.65 23.06
CA ALA A 301 -18.45 -5.39 23.77
C ALA A 301 -19.62 -4.98 24.69
N LEU A 302 -20.86 -5.33 24.32
CA LEU A 302 -22.04 -5.12 25.16
C LEU A 302 -22.14 -6.13 26.31
N LYS A 303 -21.71 -7.39 26.09
CA LYS A 303 -21.79 -8.46 27.09
C LYS A 303 -20.74 -8.33 28.18
N TYR A 304 -19.50 -7.99 27.82
CA TYR A 304 -18.37 -7.93 28.76
C TYR A 304 -17.99 -6.50 29.07
N THR A 305 -17.60 -6.25 30.32
CA THR A 305 -16.98 -5.00 30.77
C THR A 305 -15.62 -4.78 30.11
N PHE A 306 -15.10 -3.55 30.16
CA PHE A 306 -13.78 -3.28 29.59
C PHE A 306 -12.67 -4.08 30.27
N HIS A 307 -12.71 -4.20 31.60
CA HIS A 307 -11.75 -4.97 32.38
C HIS A 307 -11.72 -6.44 31.94
N GLU A 308 -12.88 -7.09 31.84
CA GLU A 308 -12.99 -8.49 31.36
C GLU A 308 -12.45 -8.67 29.93
N VAL A 309 -12.59 -7.66 29.07
CA VAL A 309 -12.04 -7.71 27.71
C VAL A 309 -10.51 -7.65 27.74
N ILE A 310 -9.92 -6.71 28.47
CA ILE A 310 -8.45 -6.52 28.47
C ILE A 310 -7.72 -7.62 29.24
N THR A 311 -8.35 -8.23 30.25
CA THR A 311 -7.79 -9.34 31.04
C THR A 311 -8.23 -10.72 30.54
N ALA A 312 -8.86 -10.81 29.37
CA ALA A 312 -9.33 -12.07 28.82
C ALA A 312 -8.17 -13.08 28.71
N GLY A 313 -8.31 -14.20 29.44
CA GLY A 313 -7.29 -15.24 29.52
C GLY A 313 -7.33 -16.26 28.39
N PRO A 314 -6.50 -17.32 28.46
CA PRO A 314 -6.46 -18.39 27.45
C PRO A 314 -7.79 -19.13 27.26
N ASP A 315 -8.59 -19.26 28.32
CA ASP A 315 -9.89 -19.95 28.31
C ASP A 315 -11.05 -19.06 27.79
N ALA A 316 -10.78 -17.78 27.50
CA ALA A 316 -11.77 -16.88 26.95
C ALA A 316 -12.20 -17.30 25.54
N SER A 317 -13.47 -17.06 25.21
CA SER A 317 -14.01 -17.34 23.87
C SER A 317 -13.19 -16.64 22.77
N SER A 318 -13.13 -17.26 21.58
CA SER A 318 -12.41 -16.70 20.43
C SER A 318 -12.85 -15.29 20.07
N LYS A 319 -14.16 -14.99 20.16
CA LYS A 319 -14.72 -13.66 19.91
C LYS A 319 -14.28 -12.63 20.94
N LEU A 320 -14.18 -13.00 22.22
CA LEU A 320 -13.67 -12.14 23.28
C LEU A 320 -12.19 -11.80 23.08
N ARG A 321 -11.36 -12.81 22.78
CA ARG A 321 -9.94 -12.61 22.46
C ARG A 321 -9.74 -11.78 21.18
N ALA A 322 -10.61 -11.93 20.18
CA ALA A 322 -10.57 -11.09 18.99
C ALA A 322 -10.82 -9.61 19.34
N LEU A 323 -11.80 -9.31 20.19
CA LEU A 323 -12.06 -7.94 20.67
C LEU A 323 -10.88 -7.40 21.50
N GLN A 324 -10.35 -8.20 22.43
CA GLN A 324 -9.15 -7.88 23.20
C GLN A 324 -7.98 -7.51 22.28
N ASN A 325 -7.68 -8.35 21.29
CA ASN A 325 -6.61 -8.11 20.34
C ASN A 325 -6.81 -6.79 19.57
N ARG A 326 -8.03 -6.48 19.12
CA ARG A 326 -8.34 -5.21 18.43
C ARG A 326 -8.23 -3.98 19.37
N CYS A 327 -8.49 -4.15 20.66
CA CYS A 327 -8.25 -3.14 21.69
C CYS A 327 -6.76 -2.93 21.95
N LEU A 328 -5.98 -4.01 22.12
CA LEU A 328 -4.62 -3.94 22.65
C LEU A 328 -3.54 -3.84 21.57
N VAL A 329 -3.56 -4.71 20.57
CA VAL A 329 -2.46 -4.85 19.59
C VAL A 329 -2.16 -3.55 18.84
N PRO A 330 -3.15 -2.78 18.33
CA PRO A 330 -2.83 -1.52 17.64
C PRO A 330 -2.25 -0.43 18.56
N GLY A 331 -2.18 -0.67 19.87
CA GLY A 331 -1.45 0.13 20.86
C GLY A 331 0.05 -0.14 20.91
N TRP A 332 0.56 -1.18 20.22
CA TRP A 332 1.99 -1.50 20.12
C TRP A 332 2.71 -0.57 19.15
N TYR A 333 2.73 0.73 19.48
CA TYR A 333 3.11 1.79 18.54
C TYR A 333 4.51 1.62 17.97
N ALA A 334 5.51 1.26 18.79
CA ALA A 334 6.87 1.00 18.32
C ALA A 334 6.90 -0.08 17.22
N THR A 335 6.30 -1.23 17.48
CA THR A 335 6.24 -2.37 16.55
C THR A 335 5.65 -1.97 15.20
N HIS A 336 4.56 -1.20 15.21
CA HIS A 336 3.92 -0.76 13.98
C HIS A 336 4.75 0.30 13.24
N ILE A 337 5.31 1.28 13.96
CA ILE A 337 6.15 2.32 13.36
C ILE A 337 7.42 1.74 12.74
N GLU A 338 8.03 0.72 13.34
CA GLU A 338 9.18 0.02 12.76
C GLU A 338 8.88 -0.60 11.41
N ARG A 339 7.68 -1.19 11.22
CA ARG A 339 7.28 -1.69 9.89
C ARG A 339 7.19 -0.57 8.87
N TRP A 340 6.66 0.59 9.25
CA TRP A 340 6.63 1.75 8.36
C TRP A 340 8.03 2.30 8.05
N LEU A 341 8.94 2.32 9.04
CA LEU A 341 10.34 2.68 8.84
C LEU A 341 11.12 1.71 7.95
N SER A 342 10.69 0.44 7.88
CA SER A 342 11.30 -0.52 6.95
C SER A 342 10.97 -0.22 5.48
N ALA A 343 9.92 0.56 5.23
CA ALA A 343 9.42 0.89 3.89
C ALA A 343 9.63 2.37 3.50
N PHE A 344 9.70 3.27 4.47
CA PHE A 344 9.87 4.72 4.26
C PHE A 344 11.01 5.27 5.09
N HIS A 345 11.70 6.27 4.56
CA HIS A 345 12.76 6.95 5.32
C HIS A 345 12.17 7.74 6.50
N ALA A 346 12.92 7.86 7.61
CA ALA A 346 12.43 8.53 8.83
C ALA A 346 11.96 9.97 8.61
N ASN A 347 12.59 10.72 7.69
CA ASN A 347 12.18 12.09 7.34
C ASN A 347 10.86 12.18 6.53
N GLN A 348 10.36 11.06 6.02
CA GLN A 348 9.04 10.95 5.40
C GLN A 348 7.96 10.63 6.43
N ILE A 349 8.30 10.36 7.69
CA ILE A 349 7.33 9.99 8.72
C ILE A 349 7.22 11.11 9.76
N LEU A 350 5.99 11.54 10.06
CA LEU A 350 5.68 12.45 11.15
C LEU A 350 4.81 11.74 12.20
N VAL A 351 5.23 11.81 13.46
CA VAL A 351 4.48 11.29 14.61
C VAL A 351 3.88 12.45 15.40
N LEU A 352 2.55 12.55 15.39
CA LEU A 352 1.83 13.61 16.09
C LEU A 352 1.38 13.18 17.48
N ASP A 353 1.36 14.16 18.39
CA ASP A 353 0.74 14.03 19.70
C ASP A 353 -0.78 14.28 19.61
N GLY A 354 -1.57 13.23 19.77
CA GLY A 354 -3.03 13.31 19.75
C GLY A 354 -3.63 14.00 20.99
N LYS A 355 -2.91 14.05 22.12
CA LYS A 355 -3.33 14.85 23.29
C LYS A 355 -3.25 16.33 22.92
N LEU A 356 -2.15 16.74 22.30
CA LEU A 356 -1.95 18.10 21.82
C LEU A 356 -2.92 18.46 20.68
N LEU A 357 -3.20 17.54 19.75
CA LEU A 357 -4.21 17.77 18.70
C LEU A 357 -5.59 18.06 19.29
N ARG A 358 -5.93 17.40 20.40
CA ARG A 358 -7.20 17.61 21.10
C ARG A 358 -7.24 18.93 21.86
N THR A 359 -6.14 19.34 22.50
CA THR A 359 -6.11 20.51 23.40
C THR A 359 -5.71 21.80 22.68
N GLU A 360 -4.76 21.73 21.75
CA GLU A 360 -4.17 22.85 21.01
C GLU A 360 -3.94 22.46 19.53
N PRO A 361 -5.01 22.21 18.75
CA PRO A 361 -4.90 21.73 17.37
C PRO A 361 -4.08 22.64 16.47
N ALA A 362 -4.14 23.95 16.65
CA ALA A 362 -3.42 24.91 15.80
C ALA A 362 -1.90 24.70 15.84
N LYS A 363 -1.30 24.45 17.02
CA LYS A 363 0.13 24.13 17.15
C LYS A 363 0.53 22.85 16.41
N VAL A 364 -0.36 21.84 16.45
CA VAL A 364 -0.16 20.59 15.71
C VAL A 364 -0.24 20.86 14.21
N MET A 365 -1.21 21.64 13.76
CA MET A 365 -1.35 22.00 12.35
C MET A 365 -0.16 22.78 11.82
N ASP A 366 0.44 23.68 12.59
CA ASP A 366 1.70 24.35 12.21
C ASP A 366 2.85 23.36 11.98
N THR A 367 2.93 22.34 12.82
CA THR A 367 3.93 21.26 12.66
C THR A 367 3.67 20.47 11.38
N VAL A 368 2.40 20.15 11.09
CA VAL A 368 2.02 19.43 9.86
C VAL A 368 2.33 20.28 8.63
N GLN A 369 1.97 21.56 8.62
CA GLN A 369 2.26 22.48 7.51
C GLN A 369 3.76 22.53 7.20
N LYS A 370 4.61 22.68 8.23
CA LYS A 370 6.08 22.65 8.08
C LYS A 370 6.60 21.33 7.53
N PHE A 371 6.06 20.21 7.99
CA PHE A 371 6.46 18.87 7.53
C PHE A 371 6.07 18.60 6.06
N LEU A 372 4.90 19.10 5.65
CA LEU A 372 4.43 19.00 4.26
C LEU A 372 5.15 19.98 3.33
N GLY A 373 5.74 21.06 3.88
CA GLY A 373 6.42 22.08 3.09
C GLY A 373 5.45 22.91 2.26
N VAL A 374 4.23 23.16 2.77
CA VAL A 374 3.24 24.00 2.08
C VAL A 374 3.76 25.43 1.96
N THR A 375 3.50 26.05 0.80
CA THR A 375 3.97 27.42 0.51
C THR A 375 3.17 28.46 1.30
N SER A 376 1.85 28.30 1.37
CA SER A 376 0.94 29.27 1.99
C SER A 376 0.47 28.78 3.35
N THR A 377 1.07 29.24 4.45
CA THR A 377 0.66 28.79 5.79
C THR A 377 -0.68 29.42 6.22
N VAL A 378 -1.59 28.59 6.72
CA VAL A 378 -2.85 28.97 7.36
C VAL A 378 -2.67 29.06 8.87
N ASP A 379 -3.13 30.17 9.46
CA ASP A 379 -3.18 30.34 10.92
C ASP A 379 -4.43 29.69 11.50
N TYR A 380 -4.27 28.47 12.02
CA TYR A 380 -5.37 27.70 12.58
C TYR A 380 -5.89 28.26 13.92
N HIS A 381 -5.18 29.19 14.57
CA HIS A 381 -5.71 29.87 15.75
C HIS A 381 -6.89 30.80 15.39
N LYS A 382 -6.95 31.26 14.14
CA LYS A 382 -8.02 32.13 13.63
C LYS A 382 -9.16 31.37 12.96
N THR A 383 -8.93 30.11 12.56
CA THR A 383 -9.92 29.31 11.82
C THR A 383 -10.55 28.20 12.67
N LEU A 384 -10.02 27.94 13.87
CA LEU A 384 -10.58 27.00 14.83
C LEU A 384 -11.06 27.73 16.08
N ALA A 385 -12.16 27.24 16.66
CA ALA A 385 -12.68 27.70 17.95
C ALA A 385 -13.06 26.51 18.83
N PHE A 386 -12.83 26.63 20.13
CA PHE A 386 -13.28 25.63 21.10
C PHE A 386 -14.79 25.78 21.34
N ASP A 387 -15.54 24.71 21.15
CA ASP A 387 -16.98 24.67 21.42
C ASP A 387 -17.22 24.01 22.80
N PRO A 388 -17.66 24.77 23.83
CA PRO A 388 -17.84 24.23 25.18
C PRO A 388 -18.93 23.14 25.27
N LYS A 389 -19.96 23.22 24.41
CA LYS A 389 -21.06 22.25 24.40
C LYS A 389 -20.60 20.93 23.81
N LYS A 390 -19.77 20.99 22.77
CA LYS A 390 -19.13 19.82 22.16
C LYS A 390 -18.00 19.27 23.04
N GLY A 391 -17.26 20.15 23.71
CA GLY A 391 -16.05 19.82 24.48
C GLY A 391 -14.81 19.61 23.61
N PHE A 392 -14.83 20.07 22.36
CA PHE A 392 -13.75 19.90 21.38
C PHE A 392 -13.60 21.15 20.51
N TRP A 393 -12.43 21.28 19.88
CA TRP A 393 -12.19 22.29 18.85
C TRP A 393 -12.95 21.95 17.56
N CYS A 394 -13.50 22.99 16.95
CA CYS A 394 -14.33 22.93 15.75
C CYS A 394 -13.88 24.01 14.75
N GLN A 395 -14.29 23.86 13.48
CA GLN A 395 -14.06 24.90 12.49
C GLN A 395 -14.89 26.14 12.84
N LEU A 396 -14.26 27.31 12.86
CA LEU A 396 -14.92 28.60 13.00
C LEU A 396 -15.49 29.03 11.64
N LEU A 397 -16.77 29.38 11.62
CA LEU A 397 -17.48 29.93 10.47
C LEU A 397 -17.79 31.42 10.69
N GLU A 398 -18.25 32.07 9.62
CA GLU A 398 -18.74 33.46 9.68
C GLU A 398 -19.84 33.63 10.73
N GLY A 399 -19.82 34.79 11.40
CA GLY A 399 -20.77 35.11 12.46
C GLY A 399 -20.56 34.34 13.77
N GLY A 400 -19.38 33.75 13.99
CA GLY A 400 -19.02 33.08 15.25
C GLY A 400 -19.60 31.67 15.42
N LYS A 401 -20.23 31.11 14.38
CA LYS A 401 -20.77 29.76 14.41
C LYS A 401 -19.66 28.71 14.31
N THR A 402 -19.84 27.56 14.95
CA THR A 402 -18.90 26.45 14.92
C THR A 402 -19.42 25.29 14.08
N LYS A 403 -18.58 24.72 13.21
CA LYS A 403 -18.83 23.46 12.51
C LYS A 403 -18.01 22.35 13.15
N CYS A 404 -18.65 21.61 14.04
CA CYS A 404 -18.04 20.53 14.80
C CYS A 404 -18.14 19.17 14.10
N LEU A 405 -17.24 18.25 14.48
CA LEU A 405 -17.35 16.85 14.12
C LEU A 405 -18.67 16.24 14.61
N GLY A 406 -19.20 15.28 13.82
CA GLY A 406 -20.46 14.59 14.09
C GLY A 406 -20.53 13.87 15.44
N LYS A 407 -21.73 13.40 15.82
CA LYS A 407 -22.00 12.76 17.12
C LYS A 407 -21.14 11.52 17.39
N SER A 408 -20.71 10.80 16.35
CA SER A 408 -19.86 9.62 16.46
C SER A 408 -18.40 9.92 16.84
N LYS A 409 -17.98 11.20 16.87
CA LYS A 409 -16.63 11.63 17.23
C LYS A 409 -16.69 12.45 18.53
N GLY A 410 -15.87 12.07 19.51
CA GLY A 410 -15.96 12.63 20.87
C GLY A 410 -17.21 12.17 21.63
N ARG A 411 -17.51 10.86 21.58
CA ARG A 411 -18.63 10.27 22.32
C ARG A 411 -18.45 10.52 23.83
N LYS A 412 -19.55 10.81 24.52
CA LYS A 412 -19.58 10.86 25.98
C LYS A 412 -19.81 9.44 26.49
N TYR A 413 -18.87 8.93 27.25
CA TYR A 413 -18.93 7.64 27.92
C TYR A 413 -18.28 7.77 29.31
N PRO A 414 -18.57 6.85 30.26
CA PRO A 414 -17.95 6.87 31.59
C PRO A 414 -16.43 6.90 31.50
N GLU A 415 -15.77 7.39 32.53
CA GLU A 415 -14.32 7.25 32.62
C GLU A 415 -13.93 5.78 32.79
N MET A 416 -12.76 5.42 32.27
CA MET A 416 -12.18 4.10 32.49
C MET A 416 -11.89 3.91 33.98
N ASP A 417 -12.24 2.75 34.52
CA ASP A 417 -11.97 2.40 35.91
C ASP A 417 -10.46 2.40 36.22
N LEU A 418 -10.13 2.68 37.48
CA LEU A 418 -8.74 2.85 37.92
C LEU A 418 -7.94 1.56 37.80
N ASP A 419 -8.57 0.41 38.06
CA ASP A 419 -7.91 -0.90 37.99
C ASP A 419 -7.53 -1.25 36.55
N SER A 420 -8.44 -1.05 35.59
CA SER A 420 -8.15 -1.19 34.16
C SER A 420 -7.05 -0.23 33.69
N ARG A 421 -7.05 1.01 34.20
CA ARG A 421 -6.00 1.99 33.89
C ARG A 421 -4.64 1.52 34.41
N ALA A 422 -4.58 1.03 35.65
CA ALA A 422 -3.36 0.52 36.26
C ALA A 422 -2.85 -0.72 35.52
N PHE A 423 -3.74 -1.67 35.21
CA PHE A 423 -3.41 -2.87 34.43
C PHE A 423 -2.81 -2.50 33.06
N LEU A 424 -3.44 -1.59 32.31
CA LEU A 424 -2.95 -1.20 31.00
C LEU A 424 -1.66 -0.37 31.06
N LYS A 425 -1.46 0.41 32.13
CA LYS A 425 -0.20 1.12 32.36
C LYS A 425 0.95 0.13 32.49
N ASP A 426 0.77 -0.95 33.25
CA ASP A 426 1.77 -2.01 33.38
C ASP A 426 1.96 -2.76 32.06
N TYR A 427 0.87 -3.18 31.41
CA TYR A 427 0.90 -3.89 30.12
C TYR A 427 1.66 -3.13 29.02
N TYR A 428 1.47 -1.81 28.91
CA TYR A 428 2.15 -1.01 27.88
C TYR A 428 3.50 -0.43 28.31
N ARG A 429 3.96 -0.69 29.53
CA ARG A 429 5.19 -0.09 30.07
C ARG A 429 6.38 -0.28 29.14
N ASP A 430 6.69 -1.53 28.79
CA ASP A 430 7.83 -1.84 27.93
C ASP A 430 7.62 -1.33 26.50
N HIS A 431 6.38 -1.41 25.98
CA HIS A 431 6.04 -0.84 24.67
C HIS A 431 6.27 0.67 24.61
N ASN A 432 5.95 1.41 25.67
CA ASN A 432 6.14 2.85 25.78
C ASN A 432 7.63 3.22 25.91
N ILE A 433 8.40 2.41 26.63
CA ILE A 433 9.87 2.55 26.71
C ILE A 433 10.47 2.39 25.31
N GLU A 434 10.13 1.33 24.58
CA GLU A 434 10.63 1.11 23.22
C GLU A 434 10.17 2.20 22.24
N LEU A 435 8.92 2.67 22.37
CA LEU A 435 8.44 3.81 21.59
C LEU A 435 9.28 5.06 21.84
N SER A 436 9.62 5.35 23.10
CA SER A 436 10.42 6.53 23.43
C SER A 436 11.82 6.49 22.78
N LYS A 437 12.48 5.33 22.79
CA LYS A 437 13.77 5.10 22.15
C LYS A 437 13.65 5.24 20.63
N LEU A 438 12.60 4.66 20.04
CA LEU A 438 12.37 4.70 18.60
C LEU A 438 12.12 6.14 18.12
N LEU A 439 11.25 6.89 18.80
CA LEU A 439 10.97 8.28 18.44
C LEU A 439 12.21 9.16 18.57
N TYR A 440 13.03 8.96 19.61
CA TYR A 440 14.32 9.63 19.74
C TYR A 440 15.25 9.33 18.55
N LYS A 441 15.38 8.05 18.16
CA LYS A 441 16.16 7.63 16.99
C LYS A 441 15.66 8.23 15.68
N MET A 442 14.33 8.41 15.55
CA MET A 442 13.71 9.06 14.39
C MET A 442 13.85 10.59 14.39
N GLY A 443 14.38 11.21 15.45
CA GLY A 443 14.40 12.66 15.62
C GLY A 443 13.02 13.28 15.87
N GLN A 444 12.05 12.48 16.33
CA GLN A 444 10.69 12.92 16.61
C GLN A 444 10.57 13.42 18.05
N THR A 445 9.70 14.40 18.26
CA THR A 445 9.42 14.90 19.61
C THR A 445 8.52 13.90 20.35
N LEU A 446 8.87 13.57 21.60
CA LEU A 446 8.06 12.68 22.43
C LEU A 446 6.69 13.32 22.71
N PRO A 447 5.57 12.62 22.47
CA PRO A 447 4.24 13.07 22.87
C PRO A 447 4.15 13.38 24.37
N THR A 448 3.36 14.38 24.73
CA THR A 448 3.17 14.83 26.12
C THR A 448 2.69 13.71 27.03
N TRP A 449 1.70 12.92 26.59
CA TRP A 449 1.18 11.77 27.34
C TRP A 449 2.26 10.71 27.60
N LEU A 450 3.22 10.53 26.69
CA LEU A 450 4.28 9.54 26.83
C LEU A 450 5.32 10.00 27.85
N ARG A 451 5.64 11.30 27.87
CA ARG A 451 6.53 11.87 28.90
C ARG A 451 5.94 11.71 30.30
N GLU A 452 4.65 12.01 30.45
CA GLU A 452 3.91 11.85 31.71
C GLU A 452 3.91 10.39 32.17
N ASP A 453 3.69 9.44 31.26
CA ASP A 453 3.66 8.01 31.56
C ASP A 453 5.04 7.49 32.04
N LEU A 454 6.11 7.88 31.33
CA LEU A 454 7.48 7.45 31.64
C LEU A 454 8.05 8.09 32.91
N GLN A 455 7.62 9.30 33.27
CA GLN A 455 8.00 9.94 34.54
C GLN A 455 7.43 9.19 35.74
N ASN A 456 6.18 8.72 35.64
CA ASN A 456 5.50 7.96 36.69
C ASN A 456 5.90 6.48 36.74
N THR A 457 7.02 6.13 36.10
CA THR A 457 7.57 4.76 35.99
C THR A 457 8.99 4.65 36.57
N ARG A 458 9.62 5.81 36.85
CA ARG A 458 10.80 5.94 37.70
C ARG A 458 10.36 6.12 39.14
#